data_AF-A0A3E0WEH8-F1
#
_entry.id   AF-A0A3E0WEH8-F1
#
_cell.length_a   1.000
_cell.length_b   1.000
_cell.length_c   1.000
_cell.angle_alpha   90.00
_cell.angle_beta   90.00
_cell.angle_gamma   90.00
#
_symmetry.space_group_name_H-M   'P 1'
#
loop_
_entity.id
_entity.type
_entity.pdbx_description
1 polymer ?
#
loop_
_entity_poly.entity_id
_entity_poly.type
_entity_poly.pdbx_seq_one_letter_code
_entity_poly.pdbx_strand_id
1 'polypeptide(L)'
;MFRSAALGAVAASTMLVLAMGAAPSAQAAVPALAAVTAPIVNLTSLYSSGDPSAAVVGSADSGAATLRATSSLKNGVAVSVPGATAATSSVIEVVPPSGQLLAPGRYPALSSTAADDAKPRLTVTVGNTSYPVVAGEVDVLDIAANADGTIKRFDIVFRTGDRAPTTVLFGELRLGQPDDTTPVLATRHVEWPQTPVRSTPIVVTERMHNTSSSAVTIGAVAVTAGARADYTISGDQCSNRPLASGASCSLKIGFSPTASGPRVATLSLPVGSSTQTVSLAGTSPLGTNSLVISGRDYVDGGTTHTLGGSAFTVTGMANLSTVGGFSFTPLAPNGADPGTAMARFSTAGGGSAALPVGTYPAASFQASTHPSATAKPYGVTVSGFGRGCGDNTGTLTVRQFVLNPDGSPALVDLSFTQKCASESAVMTGTLQYHNRTDVTPPASVTGVSVSGGTGAATRTATWKASTASDTAFTVSRLVAGTGADATPTSGFALGANTLTSTPLPQLIAGQKYTVVVFAVDTAGNYSSPASLAITG
;
A
#
# COMPACT_ATOMS: atom_id res chain seq x y z
N MET A 1 14.21 58.58 -80.50
CA MET A 1 14.48 57.25 -79.90
C MET A 1 15.26 57.47 -78.60
N PHE A 2 14.70 56.98 -77.49
CA PHE A 2 15.26 56.71 -76.15
C PHE A 2 16.53 57.46 -75.67
N ARG A 3 16.39 58.42 -74.73
CA ARG A 3 16.49 58.34 -73.23
C ARG A 3 17.94 58.46 -72.73
N SER A 4 18.35 59.14 -71.65
CA SER A 4 17.83 60.10 -70.64
C SER A 4 19.09 60.46 -69.79
N ALA A 5 19.46 61.72 -69.54
CA ALA A 5 19.17 62.57 -68.36
C ALA A 5 19.48 61.90 -67.00
N ALA A 6 20.11 62.49 -65.97
CA ALA A 6 20.38 63.89 -65.63
C ALA A 6 21.48 64.00 -64.54
N LEU A 7 21.96 65.23 -64.35
CA LEU A 7 22.94 65.75 -63.40
C LEU A 7 22.59 65.55 -61.91
N GLY A 8 23.64 65.47 -61.10
CA GLY A 8 23.61 65.37 -59.65
C GLY A 8 23.48 66.70 -58.90
N ALA A 9 23.01 66.59 -57.66
CA ALA A 9 23.03 67.64 -56.65
C ALA A 9 23.56 67.06 -55.34
N VAL A 10 24.46 67.82 -54.70
CA VAL A 10 25.13 67.53 -53.43
C VAL A 10 24.20 67.92 -52.27
N ALA A 11 24.04 67.05 -51.28
CA ALA A 11 23.39 67.37 -50.01
C ALA A 11 24.16 66.77 -48.82
N ALA A 12 24.15 67.54 -47.74
CA ALA A 12 25.03 67.50 -46.59
C ALA A 12 24.92 66.27 -45.68
N SER A 13 26.06 65.93 -45.07
CA SER A 13 26.29 64.82 -44.15
C SER A 13 25.67 65.06 -42.77
N THR A 14 24.76 64.17 -42.35
CA THR A 14 24.30 64.04 -40.96
C THR A 14 24.98 62.81 -40.34
N MET A 15 25.80 62.99 -39.30
CA MET A 15 26.40 61.88 -38.53
C MET A 15 25.31 61.11 -37.77
N LEU A 16 25.12 59.84 -38.09
CA LEU A 16 24.36 58.87 -37.29
C LEU A 16 25.35 57.99 -36.52
N VAL A 17 25.34 58.08 -35.19
CA VAL A 17 26.11 57.21 -34.31
C VAL A 17 25.49 55.81 -34.32
N LEU A 18 26.14 54.84 -34.96
CA LEU A 18 25.78 53.42 -34.86
C LEU A 18 26.32 52.85 -33.54
N ALA A 19 25.43 52.58 -32.59
CA ALA A 19 25.73 51.70 -31.46
C ALA A 19 25.74 50.24 -31.96
N MET A 20 26.91 49.59 -31.92
CA MET A 20 27.06 48.16 -32.15
C MET A 20 26.50 47.38 -30.96
N GLY A 21 25.23 46.97 -31.03
CA GLY A 21 24.67 45.94 -30.18
C GLY A 21 24.83 44.57 -30.83
N ALA A 22 25.60 43.68 -30.21
CA ALA A 22 25.66 42.28 -30.60
C ALA A 22 24.29 41.63 -30.31
N ALA A 23 23.61 41.15 -31.36
CA ALA A 23 22.39 40.36 -31.20
C ALA A 23 22.75 38.96 -30.69
N PRO A 24 22.22 38.50 -29.55
CA PRO A 24 22.32 37.09 -29.20
C PRO A 24 21.46 36.28 -30.17
N SER A 25 22.04 35.23 -30.72
CA SER A 25 21.33 34.18 -31.46
C SER A 25 20.18 33.66 -30.58
N ALA A 26 18.95 33.97 -30.98
CA ALA A 26 17.74 33.47 -30.33
C ALA A 26 17.67 31.95 -30.56
N GLN A 27 18.18 31.19 -29.60
CA GLN A 27 17.84 29.78 -29.45
C GLN A 27 16.33 29.75 -29.17
N ALA A 28 15.55 29.19 -30.10
CA ALA A 28 14.13 28.99 -29.86
C ALA A 28 13.98 28.16 -28.58
N ALA A 29 13.44 28.77 -27.53
CA ALA A 29 13.12 28.07 -26.31
C ALA A 29 12.16 26.94 -26.68
N VAL A 30 12.55 25.70 -26.40
CA VAL A 30 11.62 24.58 -26.38
C VAL A 30 10.49 25.03 -25.44
N PRO A 31 9.22 25.07 -25.88
CA PRO A 31 8.14 25.51 -25.02
C PRO A 31 8.17 24.61 -23.77
N ALA A 32 8.38 25.23 -22.61
CA ALA A 32 8.23 24.54 -21.35
C ALA A 32 6.80 24.00 -21.31
N LEU A 33 6.65 22.67 -21.25
CA LEU A 33 5.37 22.02 -21.00
C LEU A 33 4.79 22.67 -19.73
N ALA A 34 3.56 23.19 -19.83
CA ALA A 34 2.87 23.75 -18.68
C ALA A 34 2.83 22.69 -17.58
N ALA A 35 3.45 22.96 -16.43
CA ALA A 35 3.41 22.07 -15.29
C ALA A 35 1.94 21.76 -14.94
N VAL A 36 1.62 20.48 -14.77
CA VAL A 36 0.30 20.05 -14.31
C VAL A 36 0.05 20.70 -12.96
N THR A 37 -0.85 21.68 -12.92
CA THR A 37 -1.21 22.46 -11.72
C THR A 37 -2.38 21.85 -10.95
N ALA A 38 -2.98 20.78 -11.47
CA ALA A 38 -4.08 20.06 -10.83
C ALA A 38 -3.57 18.78 -10.12
N PRO A 39 -4.12 18.42 -8.95
CA PRO A 39 -3.82 17.15 -8.29
C PRO A 39 -4.32 15.96 -9.13
N ILE A 40 -3.50 14.92 -9.21
CA ILE A 40 -3.82 13.63 -9.83
C ILE A 40 -4.04 12.63 -8.70
N VAL A 41 -5.21 12.02 -8.63
CA VAL A 41 -5.55 11.08 -7.55
C VAL A 41 -6.13 9.80 -8.12
N ASN A 42 -5.61 8.65 -7.67
CA ASN A 42 -6.22 7.35 -7.89
C ASN A 42 -6.58 6.71 -6.54
N LEU A 43 -7.87 6.53 -6.29
CA LEU A 43 -8.40 5.82 -5.13
C LEU A 43 -9.05 4.51 -5.54
N THR A 44 -8.65 3.43 -4.87
CA THR A 44 -9.34 2.14 -4.95
C THR A 44 -10.00 1.79 -3.62
N SER A 45 -11.22 1.26 -3.70
CA SER A 45 -12.02 0.84 -2.55
C SER A 45 -12.47 -0.60 -2.68
N LEU A 46 -12.48 -1.33 -1.56
CA LEU A 46 -12.91 -2.72 -1.47
C LEU A 46 -14.16 -2.92 -0.60
N TYR A 47 -14.88 -1.84 -0.29
CA TYR A 47 -16.08 -1.89 0.54
C TYR A 47 -17.22 -2.68 -0.16
N SER A 48 -17.65 -3.79 0.45
CA SER A 48 -18.53 -4.80 -0.16
C SER A 48 -20.04 -4.49 -0.15
N SER A 49 -20.47 -3.24 -0.03
CA SER A 49 -21.90 -2.90 0.18
C SER A 49 -22.74 -2.71 -1.09
N GLY A 50 -22.30 -3.16 -2.26
CA GLY A 50 -23.18 -3.25 -3.44
C GLY A 50 -23.58 -1.92 -4.11
N ASP A 51 -22.98 -0.78 -3.74
CA ASP A 51 -22.93 0.41 -4.60
C ASP A 51 -21.56 1.09 -4.50
N PRO A 52 -20.67 0.88 -5.49
CA PRO A 52 -19.39 1.56 -5.62
C PRO A 52 -19.49 2.89 -6.38
N SER A 53 -20.63 3.59 -6.43
CA SER A 53 -20.85 4.77 -7.31
C SER A 53 -19.77 5.87 -7.28
N ALA A 54 -18.79 5.79 -6.38
CA ALA A 54 -17.62 6.65 -6.30
C ALA A 54 -16.27 5.88 -6.30
N ALA A 55 -16.00 4.95 -7.22
CA ALA A 55 -14.63 4.55 -7.58
C ALA A 55 -13.87 5.75 -8.18
N VAL A 56 -13.73 6.84 -7.42
CA VAL A 56 -13.40 8.17 -7.92
C VAL A 56 -11.93 8.16 -8.27
N VAL A 57 -11.71 7.76 -9.52
CA VAL A 57 -10.72 8.36 -10.38
C VAL A 57 -11.18 9.80 -10.61
N GLY A 58 -10.88 10.66 -9.64
CA GLY A 58 -10.71 12.08 -9.92
C GLY A 58 -9.34 12.24 -10.55
N SER A 59 -9.16 11.81 -11.81
CA SER A 59 -8.07 12.40 -12.60
C SER A 59 -8.58 13.80 -12.93
N ALA A 60 -8.19 14.77 -12.11
CA ALA A 60 -8.48 16.15 -12.38
C ALA A 60 -7.54 16.67 -13.47
N ASP A 61 -7.50 16.02 -14.63
CA ASP A 61 -6.82 16.56 -15.80
C ASP A 61 -7.64 17.66 -16.47
N SER A 62 -8.86 17.93 -16.01
CA SER A 62 -9.77 18.93 -16.60
C SER A 62 -9.66 20.34 -16.01
N GLY A 63 -8.70 20.61 -15.10
CA GLY A 63 -8.58 21.92 -14.46
C GLY A 63 -9.69 22.26 -13.45
N ALA A 64 -10.52 21.27 -13.06
CA ALA A 64 -11.62 21.46 -12.09
C ALA A 64 -11.25 21.13 -10.64
N ALA A 65 -10.11 20.48 -10.36
CA ALA A 65 -9.66 20.29 -8.98
C ALA A 65 -9.06 21.58 -8.43
N THR A 66 -9.79 22.21 -7.52
CA THR A 66 -9.23 23.27 -6.68
C THR A 66 -8.51 22.62 -5.50
N LEU A 67 -7.19 22.79 -5.46
CA LEU A 67 -6.43 22.47 -4.27
C LEU A 67 -6.88 23.41 -3.15
N ARG A 68 -7.59 22.88 -2.16
CA ARG A 68 -7.69 23.52 -0.84
C ARG A 68 -6.75 22.78 0.10
N ALA A 69 -5.44 22.94 -0.10
CA ALA A 69 -4.49 22.67 0.96
C ALA A 69 -4.73 23.72 2.06
N THR A 70 -5.55 23.36 3.04
CA THR A 70 -5.99 24.27 4.11
C THR A 70 -4.97 24.40 5.25
N SER A 71 -3.85 23.68 5.17
CA SER A 71 -2.91 23.55 6.28
C SER A 71 -1.44 23.72 5.87
N SER A 72 -0.66 24.17 6.84
CA SER A 72 0.80 24.26 6.77
C SER A 72 1.42 22.91 7.13
N LEU A 73 2.70 22.70 6.81
CA LEU A 73 3.46 21.49 7.19
C LEU A 73 3.33 21.07 8.67
N LYS A 74 3.02 22.01 9.59
CA LYS A 74 2.77 21.74 11.02
C LYS A 74 1.37 21.18 11.33
N ASN A 75 0.38 21.52 10.51
CA ASN A 75 -1.03 21.16 10.71
C ASN A 75 -1.48 20.04 9.76
N GLY A 76 -0.54 19.39 9.07
CA GLY A 76 -0.83 18.39 8.05
C GLY A 76 -1.08 18.96 6.66
N VAL A 77 -1.52 18.10 5.75
CA VAL A 77 -1.91 18.45 4.39
C VAL A 77 -3.27 17.79 4.12
N ALA A 78 -4.27 18.60 3.78
CA ALA A 78 -5.56 18.12 3.31
C ALA A 78 -5.69 18.40 1.81
N VAL A 79 -6.13 17.41 1.04
CA VAL A 79 -6.38 17.56 -0.39
C VAL A 79 -7.81 17.17 -0.68
N SER A 80 -8.56 18.11 -1.24
CA SER A 80 -9.92 17.90 -1.73
C SER A 80 -9.88 17.57 -3.22
N VAL A 81 -10.52 16.46 -3.59
CA VAL A 81 -10.68 16.00 -4.97
C VAL A 81 -12.17 16.10 -5.31
N PRO A 82 -12.59 17.05 -6.15
CA PRO A 82 -14.00 17.17 -6.51
C PRO A 82 -14.44 16.00 -7.38
N GLY A 83 -15.61 15.47 -7.07
CA GLY A 83 -16.33 14.51 -7.92
C GLY A 83 -17.33 15.19 -8.84
N ALA A 84 -17.99 14.41 -9.70
CA ALA A 84 -19.11 14.90 -10.52
C ALA A 84 -20.29 15.42 -9.65
N THR A 85 -20.36 14.94 -8.41
CA THR A 85 -21.34 15.34 -7.39
C THR A 85 -20.65 15.50 -6.04
N ALA A 86 -21.30 16.15 -5.07
CA ALA A 86 -20.79 16.21 -3.70
C ALA A 86 -20.58 14.81 -3.10
N ALA A 87 -21.46 13.86 -3.40
CA ALA A 87 -21.37 12.47 -2.93
C ALA A 87 -20.16 11.69 -3.50
N THR A 88 -19.61 12.14 -4.63
CA THR A 88 -18.43 11.55 -5.28
C THR A 88 -17.17 12.39 -5.07
N SER A 89 -17.24 13.46 -4.26
CA SER A 89 -16.06 14.24 -3.89
C SER A 89 -15.32 13.56 -2.76
N SER A 90 -14.00 13.69 -2.70
CA SER A 90 -13.19 13.10 -1.62
C SER A 90 -12.24 14.11 -0.98
N VAL A 91 -11.90 13.87 0.28
CA VAL A 91 -10.91 14.63 1.05
C VAL A 91 -9.95 13.64 1.69
N ILE A 92 -8.66 13.81 1.42
CA ILE A 92 -7.59 13.02 2.02
C ILE A 92 -6.75 13.96 2.85
N GLU A 93 -6.66 13.70 4.14
CA GLU A 93 -5.92 14.51 5.10
C GLU A 93 -4.86 13.67 5.79
N VAL A 94 -3.61 14.14 5.75
CA VAL A 94 -2.47 13.54 6.44
C VAL A 94 -1.94 14.54 7.44
N VAL A 95 -1.90 14.17 8.72
CA VAL A 95 -1.42 15.02 9.81
C VAL A 95 -0.21 14.35 10.46
N PRO A 96 0.94 15.05 10.61
CA PRO A 96 2.08 14.51 11.34
C PRO A 96 1.79 14.45 12.86
N PRO A 97 2.64 13.79 13.66
CA PRO A 97 2.59 13.95 15.11
C PRO A 97 2.65 15.42 15.52
N SER A 98 1.96 15.76 16.62
CA SER A 98 1.89 17.13 17.12
C SER A 98 3.28 17.73 17.37
N GLY A 99 3.49 18.95 16.90
CA GLY A 99 4.78 19.66 16.97
C GLY A 99 5.79 19.26 15.90
N GLN A 100 5.50 18.27 15.05
CA GLN A 100 6.37 17.89 13.93
C GLN A 100 5.91 18.51 12.61
N LEU A 101 6.85 18.61 11.66
CA LEU A 101 6.52 18.93 10.27
C LEU A 101 6.29 17.63 9.51
N LEU A 102 5.27 17.62 8.64
CA LEU A 102 5.13 16.55 7.66
C LEU A 102 6.35 16.58 6.73
N ALA A 103 7.07 15.47 6.68
CA ALA A 103 8.29 15.30 5.90
C ALA A 103 8.23 14.00 5.09
N PRO A 104 9.04 13.86 4.02
CA PRO A 104 9.14 12.60 3.29
C PRO A 104 9.59 11.46 4.21
N GLY A 105 8.91 10.31 4.11
CA GLY A 105 9.10 9.18 5.01
C GLY A 105 7.84 8.35 5.18
N ARG A 106 7.98 7.21 5.87
CA ARG A 106 6.88 6.33 6.22
C ARG A 106 6.27 6.72 7.56
N TYR A 107 4.95 6.69 7.63
CA TYR A 107 4.15 6.94 8.83
C TYR A 107 3.28 5.70 9.09
N PRO A 108 3.79 4.72 9.87
CA PRO A 108 3.01 3.55 10.24
C PRO A 108 2.04 3.86 11.39
N ALA A 109 1.12 2.92 11.67
CA ALA A 109 0.27 2.91 12.88
C ALA A 109 -0.58 4.17 13.07
N LEU A 110 -1.34 4.56 12.04
CA LEU A 110 -2.17 5.75 12.06
C LEU A 110 -3.33 5.65 13.07
N SER A 111 -3.56 6.72 13.83
CA SER A 111 -4.71 6.82 14.76
C SER A 111 -5.99 7.24 14.02
N SER A 112 -7.11 6.58 14.32
CA SER A 112 -8.46 6.99 13.89
C SER A 112 -9.10 8.07 14.76
N THR A 113 -8.50 8.40 15.91
CA THR A 113 -9.04 9.40 16.85
C THR A 113 -8.10 10.58 16.99
N ALA A 114 -8.66 11.78 17.10
CA ALA A 114 -7.92 13.01 17.37
C ALA A 114 -7.32 13.08 18.80
N ALA A 115 -7.41 12.01 19.60
CA ALA A 115 -7.02 11.98 21.00
C ALA A 115 -5.56 11.54 21.24
N ASP A 116 -4.86 11.05 20.22
CA ASP A 116 -3.45 10.64 20.32
C ASP A 116 -2.56 11.58 19.48
N ASP A 117 -2.29 12.76 20.04
CA ASP A 117 -1.46 13.81 19.43
C ASP A 117 -0.02 13.36 19.15
N ALA A 118 0.41 12.20 19.69
CA ALA A 118 1.73 11.65 19.46
C ALA A 118 1.84 10.83 18.16
N LYS A 119 0.72 10.50 17.50
CA LYS A 119 0.69 9.67 16.29
C LYS A 119 0.35 10.46 15.03
N PRO A 120 0.89 10.05 13.86
CA PRO A 120 0.38 10.54 12.60
C PRO A 120 -1.07 10.11 12.38
N ARG A 121 -1.83 10.91 11.63
CA ARG A 121 -3.24 10.65 11.30
C ARG A 121 -3.45 10.68 9.80
N LEU A 122 -4.27 9.77 9.31
CA LEU A 122 -4.85 9.81 7.97
C LEU A 122 -6.36 9.85 8.12
N THR A 123 -7.01 10.73 7.39
CA THR A 123 -8.47 10.75 7.25
C THR A 123 -8.79 10.71 5.77
N VAL A 124 -9.63 9.76 5.38
CA VAL A 124 -10.16 9.67 4.01
C VAL A 124 -11.67 9.81 4.10
N THR A 125 -12.21 10.84 3.47
CA THR A 125 -13.64 11.12 3.40
C THR A 125 -14.08 11.05 1.94
N VAL A 126 -15.18 10.34 1.65
CA VAL A 126 -15.83 10.34 0.33
C VAL A 126 -17.29 10.69 0.52
N GLY A 127 -17.76 11.73 -0.18
CA GLY A 127 -19.04 12.35 0.07
C GLY A 127 -19.15 12.81 1.53
N ASN A 128 -20.12 12.25 2.25
CA ASN A 128 -20.35 12.53 3.67
C ASN A 128 -19.82 11.40 4.59
N THR A 129 -19.12 10.41 4.03
CA THR A 129 -18.64 9.23 4.76
C THR A 129 -17.15 9.35 5.02
N SER A 130 -16.76 9.45 6.29
CA SER A 130 -15.37 9.28 6.71
C SER A 130 -15.07 7.81 6.97
N TYR A 131 -14.01 7.31 6.36
CA TYR A 131 -13.61 5.92 6.47
C TYR A 131 -12.66 5.73 7.66
N PRO A 132 -12.93 4.78 8.55
CA PRO A 132 -12.07 4.53 9.69
C PRO A 132 -10.72 4.02 9.22
N VAL A 133 -9.66 4.50 9.88
CA VAL A 133 -8.30 3.99 9.68
C VAL A 133 -7.96 3.05 10.83
N VAL A 134 -7.76 1.77 10.53
CA VAL A 134 -7.40 0.75 11.52
C VAL A 134 -6.08 0.15 11.10
N ALA A 135 -5.00 0.51 11.80
CA ALA A 135 -3.63 0.13 11.41
C ALA A 135 -3.30 0.50 9.95
N GLY A 136 -3.77 1.67 9.51
CA GLY A 136 -3.40 2.24 8.22
C GLY A 136 -1.99 2.83 8.22
N GLU A 137 -1.52 3.16 7.02
CA GLU A 137 -0.18 3.67 6.79
C GLU A 137 -0.16 4.67 5.63
N VAL A 138 0.81 5.59 5.69
CA VAL A 138 1.08 6.56 4.62
C VAL A 138 2.60 6.61 4.38
N ASP A 139 3.00 6.44 3.13
CA ASP A 139 4.35 6.76 2.65
C ASP A 139 4.29 8.13 1.98
N VAL A 140 4.93 9.15 2.57
CA VAL A 140 5.12 10.47 1.95
C VAL A 140 6.36 10.41 1.08
N LEU A 141 6.16 10.39 -0.24
CA LEU A 141 7.21 10.23 -1.24
C LEU A 141 7.85 11.57 -1.62
N ASP A 142 7.05 12.64 -1.68
CA ASP A 142 7.51 14.01 -1.94
C ASP A 142 6.58 15.01 -1.25
N ILE A 143 7.16 16.08 -0.70
CA ILE A 143 6.43 17.23 -0.20
C ILE A 143 7.27 18.49 -0.34
N ALA A 144 6.70 19.53 -0.94
CA ALA A 144 7.34 20.84 -1.04
C ALA A 144 6.30 21.96 -0.95
N ALA A 145 6.68 23.04 -0.27
CA ALA A 145 5.89 24.26 -0.16
C ALA A 145 6.55 25.45 -0.88
N ASN A 146 5.74 26.43 -1.26
CA ASN A 146 6.16 27.78 -1.63
C ASN A 146 6.59 28.58 -0.39
N ALA A 147 7.18 29.75 -0.60
CA ALA A 147 7.62 30.63 0.48
C ALA A 147 6.46 31.12 1.39
N ASP A 148 5.25 31.18 0.86
CA ASP A 148 4.02 31.52 1.58
C ASP A 148 3.42 30.34 2.37
N GLY A 149 4.04 29.16 2.30
CA GLY A 149 3.60 27.93 2.98
C GLY A 149 2.58 27.11 2.19
N THR A 150 2.14 27.55 1.01
CA THR A 150 1.25 26.77 0.15
C THR A 150 1.98 25.56 -0.44
N ILE A 151 1.33 24.39 -0.45
CA ILE A 151 1.92 23.16 -1.00
C ILE A 151 1.99 23.25 -2.53
N LYS A 152 3.21 23.12 -3.09
CA LYS A 152 3.46 23.09 -4.53
C LYS A 152 3.70 21.70 -5.09
N ARG A 153 4.13 20.75 -4.24
CA ARG A 153 4.26 19.33 -4.58
C ARG A 153 3.87 18.46 -3.40
N PHE A 154 3.17 17.37 -3.69
CA PHE A 154 2.79 16.38 -2.70
C PHE A 154 2.60 15.04 -3.38
N ASP A 155 3.21 13.99 -2.84
CA ASP A 155 3.05 12.62 -3.33
C ASP A 155 2.98 11.68 -2.14
N ILE A 156 1.87 10.95 -2.03
CA ILE A 156 1.66 9.96 -0.99
C ILE A 156 1.10 8.66 -1.57
N VAL A 157 1.54 7.54 -1.02
CA VAL A 157 0.89 6.24 -1.15
C VAL A 157 0.28 5.91 0.20
N PHE A 158 -0.99 5.50 0.23
CA PHE A 158 -1.67 5.28 1.50
C PHE A 158 -2.57 4.06 1.48
N ARG A 159 -2.83 3.54 2.69
CA ARG A 159 -3.82 2.50 2.96
C ARG A 159 -4.50 2.75 4.31
N THR A 160 -5.81 2.57 4.38
CA THR A 160 -6.58 2.78 5.62
C THR A 160 -6.59 1.58 6.56
N GLY A 161 -6.01 0.44 6.16
CA GLY A 161 -5.78 -0.69 7.05
C GLY A 161 -4.93 -1.81 6.44
N ASP A 162 -4.48 -2.72 7.31
CA ASP A 162 -3.62 -3.86 7.01
C ASP A 162 -4.34 -5.22 7.10
N ARG A 163 -5.49 -5.26 7.78
CA ARG A 163 -6.24 -6.48 8.11
C ARG A 163 -7.57 -6.52 7.36
N ALA A 164 -7.70 -7.56 6.53
CA ALA A 164 -8.87 -7.93 5.70
C ALA A 164 -9.17 -7.01 4.50
N PRO A 165 -9.27 -7.57 3.27
CA PRO A 165 -9.53 -6.80 2.06
C PRO A 165 -10.77 -5.93 2.07
N THR A 166 -11.83 -6.24 2.82
CA THR A 166 -13.17 -5.68 2.51
C THR A 166 -13.52 -4.31 3.09
N THR A 167 -12.58 -3.66 3.78
CA THR A 167 -12.82 -2.29 4.29
C THR A 167 -11.66 -1.34 4.03
N VAL A 168 -10.64 -1.78 3.28
CA VAL A 168 -9.45 -0.97 3.02
C VAL A 168 -9.68 -0.05 1.82
N LEU A 169 -9.43 1.24 2.03
CA LEU A 169 -9.15 2.20 0.97
C LEU A 169 -7.64 2.28 0.79
N PHE A 170 -7.18 2.26 -0.45
CA PHE A 170 -5.77 2.43 -0.76
C PHE A 170 -5.60 3.13 -2.10
N GLY A 171 -4.45 3.75 -2.30
CA GLY A 171 -4.17 4.47 -3.53
C GLY A 171 -2.98 5.39 -3.42
N GLU A 172 -2.84 6.24 -4.44
CA GLU A 172 -1.81 7.26 -4.53
C GLU A 172 -2.45 8.61 -4.81
N LEU A 173 -1.92 9.64 -4.18
CA LEU A 173 -2.28 11.03 -4.40
C LEU A 173 -1.04 11.80 -4.79
N ARG A 174 -1.11 12.50 -5.91
CA ARG A 174 0.01 13.18 -6.52
C ARG A 174 -0.36 14.62 -6.87
N LEU A 175 0.58 15.52 -6.71
CA LEU A 175 0.43 16.94 -6.99
C LEU A 175 1.78 17.49 -7.44
N GLY A 176 1.76 18.18 -8.59
CA GLY A 176 2.89 18.97 -9.09
C GLY A 176 4.18 18.16 -9.25
N GLN A 177 4.10 16.87 -9.57
CA GLN A 177 5.30 16.02 -9.61
C GLN A 177 6.13 16.33 -10.85
N PRO A 178 7.46 16.43 -10.73
CA PRO A 178 8.33 16.80 -11.86
C PRO A 178 8.32 15.76 -12.99
N ASP A 179 8.01 14.50 -12.67
CA ASP A 179 8.00 13.39 -13.63
C ASP A 179 6.59 13.11 -14.21
N ASP A 180 5.62 14.00 -13.97
CA ASP A 180 4.32 13.98 -14.65
C ASP A 180 4.48 14.38 -16.12
N THR A 181 4.97 13.41 -16.90
CA THR A 181 5.13 13.53 -18.35
C THR A 181 3.84 13.14 -19.07
N THR A 182 3.64 13.64 -20.29
CA THR A 182 2.49 13.24 -21.11
C THR A 182 2.74 11.88 -21.80
N PRO A 183 1.74 10.98 -21.84
CA PRO A 183 0.45 11.02 -21.17
C PRO A 183 0.62 10.78 -19.67
N VAL A 184 -0.20 11.42 -18.87
CA VAL A 184 -0.11 11.36 -17.41
C VAL A 184 -0.80 10.08 -16.94
N LEU A 185 -0.13 9.34 -16.06
CA LEU A 185 -0.70 8.20 -15.33
C LEU A 185 -1.35 8.67 -14.03
N ALA A 186 -2.45 8.03 -13.66
CA ALA A 186 -3.12 8.29 -12.39
C ALA A 186 -2.27 7.84 -11.20
N THR A 187 -1.48 6.78 -11.35
CA THR A 187 -0.51 6.31 -10.35
C THR A 187 0.86 6.00 -10.95
N ARG A 188 1.89 6.14 -10.12
CA ARG A 188 3.21 5.53 -10.27
C ARG A 188 3.39 4.34 -9.32
N HIS A 189 2.56 4.25 -8.27
CA HIS A 189 2.62 3.20 -7.26
C HIS A 189 1.22 2.68 -6.98
N VAL A 190 1.07 1.37 -7.11
CA VAL A 190 -0.11 0.67 -6.62
C VAL A 190 0.33 -0.34 -5.58
N GLU A 191 -0.04 -0.08 -4.33
CA GLU A 191 0.22 -0.96 -3.20
C GLU A 191 -1.09 -1.60 -2.71
N TRP A 192 -1.26 -2.88 -3.00
CA TRP A 192 -2.40 -3.64 -2.53
C TRP A 192 -2.31 -3.94 -1.04
N PRO A 193 -3.45 -4.01 -0.32
CA PRO A 193 -3.48 -4.53 1.03
C PRO A 193 -2.98 -5.98 1.09
N GLN A 194 -2.64 -6.44 2.29
CA GLN A 194 -2.21 -7.82 2.49
C GLN A 194 -3.32 -8.78 2.01
N THR A 195 -3.00 -9.61 1.02
CA THR A 195 -3.97 -10.42 0.27
C THR A 195 -3.61 -11.90 0.37
N PRO A 196 -4.54 -12.80 0.73
CA PRO A 196 -4.28 -14.23 0.83
C PRO A 196 -3.87 -14.86 -0.49
N VAL A 197 -3.06 -15.91 -0.39
CA VAL A 197 -2.70 -16.73 -1.54
C VAL A 197 -3.96 -17.27 -2.21
N ARG A 198 -4.07 -17.11 -3.53
CA ARG A 198 -5.19 -17.58 -4.38
C ARG A 198 -6.56 -17.02 -3.98
N SER A 199 -6.61 -15.84 -3.37
CA SER A 199 -7.88 -15.13 -3.18
C SER A 199 -8.47 -14.67 -4.52
N THR A 200 -9.74 -14.25 -4.51
CA THR A 200 -10.27 -13.51 -5.67
C THR A 200 -9.41 -12.26 -5.90
N PRO A 201 -9.06 -11.92 -7.15
CA PRO A 201 -8.20 -10.78 -7.42
C PRO A 201 -8.80 -9.46 -6.90
N ILE A 202 -7.98 -8.69 -6.21
CA ILE A 202 -8.31 -7.30 -5.87
C ILE A 202 -7.97 -6.43 -7.08
N VAL A 203 -8.96 -5.76 -7.66
CA VAL A 203 -8.80 -5.02 -8.92
C VAL A 203 -8.70 -3.51 -8.68
N VAL A 204 -7.65 -2.90 -9.22
CA VAL A 204 -7.45 -1.45 -9.33
C VAL A 204 -7.73 -1.02 -10.76
N THR A 205 -8.29 0.17 -10.94
CA THR A 205 -8.40 0.81 -12.27
C THR A 205 -7.32 1.86 -12.40
N GLU A 206 -6.37 1.65 -13.31
CA GLU A 206 -5.37 2.64 -13.67
C GLU A 206 -5.84 3.44 -14.88
N ARG A 207 -5.69 4.75 -14.84
CA ARG A 207 -6.14 5.65 -15.91
C ARG A 207 -4.95 6.41 -16.47
N MET A 208 -4.97 6.59 -17.78
CA MET A 208 -3.98 7.39 -18.48
C MET A 208 -4.70 8.51 -19.23
N HIS A 209 -4.18 9.73 -19.13
CA HIS A 209 -4.73 10.92 -19.80
C HIS A 209 -3.68 11.58 -20.68
N ASN A 210 -4.02 11.84 -21.94
CA ASN A 210 -3.12 12.53 -22.83
C ASN A 210 -3.27 14.05 -22.70
N THR A 211 -2.39 14.65 -21.89
CA THR A 211 -2.30 16.10 -21.70
C THR A 211 -1.60 16.87 -22.84
N SER A 212 -1.09 16.19 -23.88
CA SER A 212 -0.43 16.89 -25.00
C SER A 212 -1.44 17.40 -26.01
N SER A 213 -0.99 18.33 -26.86
CA SER A 213 -1.74 18.85 -27.99
C SER A 213 -1.85 17.88 -29.18
N SER A 214 -1.27 16.67 -29.09
CA SER A 214 -1.22 15.70 -30.18
C SER A 214 -1.58 14.29 -29.72
N ALA A 215 -1.96 13.41 -30.64
CA ALA A 215 -2.21 12.01 -30.30
C ALA A 215 -0.90 11.30 -29.92
N VAL A 216 -0.97 10.40 -28.93
CA VAL A 216 0.16 9.58 -28.49
C VAL A 216 -0.16 8.11 -28.70
N THR A 217 0.73 7.37 -29.36
CA THR A 217 0.56 5.92 -29.56
C THR A 217 0.96 5.15 -28.32
N ILE A 218 0.06 4.30 -27.84
CA ILE A 218 0.31 3.39 -26.73
C ILE A 218 0.58 2.00 -27.30
N GLY A 219 1.71 1.41 -26.93
CA GLY A 219 2.08 0.05 -27.34
C GLY A 219 1.36 -1.02 -26.52
N ALA A 220 1.84 -2.26 -26.59
CA ALA A 220 1.30 -3.36 -25.80
C ALA A 220 1.71 -3.19 -24.33
N VAL A 221 0.72 -2.99 -23.46
CA VAL A 221 0.92 -2.93 -22.01
C VAL A 221 1.17 -4.34 -21.47
N ALA A 222 2.12 -4.47 -20.55
CA ALA A 222 2.44 -5.76 -19.93
C ALA A 222 2.87 -5.61 -18.47
N VAL A 223 2.60 -6.64 -17.65
CA VAL A 223 3.26 -6.78 -16.35
C VAL A 223 4.59 -7.51 -16.53
N THR A 224 5.66 -6.91 -16.04
CA THR A 224 7.04 -7.36 -16.19
C THR A 224 7.73 -7.47 -14.83
N ALA A 225 8.89 -8.13 -14.81
CA ALA A 225 9.74 -8.35 -13.65
C ALA A 225 9.08 -9.10 -12.47
N GLY A 226 9.91 -9.51 -11.50
CA GLY A 226 9.49 -10.07 -10.22
C GLY A 226 8.32 -11.06 -10.27
N ALA A 227 7.30 -10.80 -9.45
CA ALA A 227 6.13 -11.63 -9.23
C ALA A 227 5.01 -11.41 -10.26
N ARG A 228 5.33 -11.14 -11.53
CA ARG A 228 4.34 -10.78 -12.59
C ARG A 228 3.10 -11.70 -12.69
N ALA A 229 3.23 -12.99 -12.36
CA ALA A 229 2.14 -13.96 -12.45
C ALA A 229 1.03 -13.71 -11.42
N ASP A 230 1.30 -12.92 -10.38
CA ASP A 230 0.34 -12.55 -9.34
C ASP A 230 -0.54 -11.36 -9.76
N TYR A 231 -0.25 -10.74 -10.91
CA TYR A 231 -0.94 -9.57 -11.43
C TYR A 231 -1.55 -9.84 -12.80
N THR A 232 -2.84 -9.53 -12.96
CA THR A 232 -3.59 -9.80 -14.19
C THR A 232 -4.21 -8.53 -14.75
N ILE A 233 -4.02 -8.27 -16.05
CA ILE A 233 -4.74 -7.21 -16.76
C ILE A 233 -6.08 -7.80 -17.23
N SER A 234 -7.19 -7.35 -16.64
CA SER A 234 -8.55 -7.89 -16.89
C SER A 234 -9.44 -6.95 -17.72
N GLY A 235 -8.96 -5.75 -18.03
CA GLY A 235 -9.61 -4.81 -18.93
C GLY A 235 -8.57 -3.85 -19.48
N ASP A 236 -8.50 -3.73 -20.80
CA ASP A 236 -7.48 -2.93 -21.48
C ASP A 236 -8.09 -2.06 -22.59
N GLN A 237 -8.12 -0.76 -22.34
CA GLN A 237 -8.56 0.25 -23.31
C GLN A 237 -7.39 1.05 -23.88
N CYS A 238 -6.15 0.74 -23.49
CA CYS A 238 -4.98 1.54 -23.79
C CYS A 238 -4.08 0.88 -24.85
N SER A 239 -3.90 -0.44 -24.82
CA SER A 239 -2.89 -1.09 -25.67
C SER A 239 -3.17 -0.95 -27.16
N ASN A 240 -2.06 -0.83 -27.91
CA ASN A 240 -1.97 -0.91 -29.37
C ASN A 240 -2.88 0.08 -30.12
N ARG A 241 -3.08 1.29 -29.58
CA ARG A 241 -3.92 2.31 -30.21
C ARG A 241 -3.43 3.72 -29.90
N PRO A 242 -3.74 4.70 -30.77
CA PRO A 242 -3.51 6.10 -30.45
C PRO A 242 -4.50 6.59 -29.40
N LEU A 243 -3.98 7.33 -28.42
CA LEU A 243 -4.75 8.11 -27.47
C LEU A 243 -4.77 9.57 -27.94
N ALA A 244 -5.92 10.05 -28.40
CA ALA A 244 -6.08 11.41 -28.91
C ALA A 244 -5.74 12.48 -27.83
N SER A 245 -5.45 13.70 -28.26
CA SER A 245 -5.24 14.84 -27.36
C SER A 245 -6.46 15.06 -26.46
N GLY A 246 -6.24 15.23 -25.16
CA GLY A 246 -7.28 15.36 -24.13
C GLY A 246 -8.09 14.09 -23.86
N ALA A 247 -7.84 12.98 -24.57
CA ALA A 247 -8.53 11.72 -24.33
C ALA A 247 -7.91 10.95 -23.16
N SER A 248 -8.63 9.94 -22.68
CA SER A 248 -8.12 9.03 -21.67
C SER A 248 -8.49 7.59 -21.99
N CYS A 249 -7.70 6.66 -21.48
CA CYS A 249 -7.99 5.23 -21.50
C CYS A 249 -7.80 4.66 -20.09
N SER A 250 -8.29 3.44 -19.86
CA SER A 250 -8.18 2.76 -18.57
C SER A 250 -7.73 1.31 -18.71
N LEU A 251 -7.05 0.84 -17.66
CA LEU A 251 -6.58 -0.52 -17.45
C LEU A 251 -7.15 -1.04 -16.13
N LYS A 252 -7.60 -2.29 -16.09
CA LYS A 252 -7.97 -2.98 -14.84
C LYS A 252 -6.89 -3.98 -14.48
N ILE A 253 -6.29 -3.83 -13.31
CA ILE A 253 -5.15 -4.64 -12.84
C ILE A 253 -5.61 -5.35 -11.57
N GLY A 254 -5.65 -6.67 -11.61
CA GLY A 254 -5.98 -7.54 -10.47
C GLY A 254 -4.73 -8.06 -9.77
N PHE A 255 -4.75 -8.14 -8.44
CA PHE A 255 -3.72 -8.80 -7.63
C PHE A 255 -4.30 -10.04 -6.93
N SER A 256 -3.72 -11.21 -7.20
CA SER A 256 -4.01 -12.47 -6.52
C SER A 256 -2.69 -13.23 -6.33
N PRO A 257 -2.06 -13.14 -5.15
CA PRO A 257 -0.74 -13.70 -4.93
C PRO A 257 -0.78 -15.23 -4.98
N THR A 258 0.26 -15.84 -5.56
CA THR A 258 0.37 -17.30 -5.64
C THR A 258 1.24 -17.91 -4.53
N ALA A 259 1.95 -17.08 -3.77
CA ALA A 259 2.73 -17.49 -2.61
C ALA A 259 2.88 -16.37 -1.56
N SER A 260 3.35 -16.74 -0.36
CA SER A 260 3.48 -15.88 0.83
C SER A 260 4.57 -14.81 0.70
N GLY A 261 4.49 -13.74 1.49
CA GLY A 261 5.51 -12.69 1.56
C GLY A 261 5.36 -11.59 0.51
N PRO A 262 6.40 -10.75 0.32
CA PRO A 262 6.37 -9.60 -0.60
C PRO A 262 6.21 -10.01 -2.06
N ARG A 263 5.27 -9.37 -2.76
CA ARG A 263 5.02 -9.50 -4.20
C ARG A 263 5.22 -8.16 -4.86
N VAL A 264 6.16 -8.10 -5.80
CA VAL A 264 6.55 -6.87 -6.47
C VAL A 264 6.72 -7.15 -7.96
N ALA A 265 6.13 -6.29 -8.79
CA ALA A 265 6.24 -6.33 -10.24
C ALA A 265 6.18 -4.91 -10.80
N THR A 266 6.29 -4.79 -12.12
CA THR A 266 6.21 -3.51 -12.82
C THR A 266 5.19 -3.59 -13.94
N LEU A 267 4.25 -2.66 -14.00
CA LEU A 267 3.45 -2.44 -15.20
C LEU A 267 4.28 -1.60 -16.16
N SER A 268 4.48 -2.07 -17.39
CA SER A 268 5.23 -1.39 -18.44
C SER A 268 4.28 -0.92 -19.53
N LEU A 269 4.33 0.37 -19.84
CA LEU A 269 3.49 1.01 -20.86
C LEU A 269 4.39 1.69 -21.88
N PRO A 270 4.58 1.10 -23.08
CA PRO A 270 5.26 1.79 -24.16
C PRO A 270 4.41 2.97 -24.64
N VAL A 271 5.01 4.17 -24.67
CA VAL A 271 4.35 5.43 -25.03
C VAL A 271 5.24 6.15 -26.05
N GLY A 272 4.85 6.11 -27.32
CA GLY A 272 5.67 6.63 -28.41
C GLY A 272 7.06 5.99 -28.42
N SER A 273 8.11 6.79 -28.21
CA SER A 273 9.50 6.33 -28.10
C SER A 273 9.98 6.07 -26.66
N SER A 274 9.12 6.28 -25.67
CA SER A 274 9.43 6.14 -24.25
C SER A 274 8.67 4.97 -23.63
N THR A 275 8.98 4.64 -22.38
CA THR A 275 8.21 3.67 -21.59
C THR A 275 7.92 4.28 -20.24
N GLN A 276 6.65 4.34 -19.88
CA GLN A 276 6.21 4.68 -18.54
C GLN A 276 6.00 3.40 -17.73
N THR A 277 6.18 3.50 -16.42
CA THR A 277 6.09 2.35 -15.53
C THR A 277 5.29 2.66 -14.28
N VAL A 278 4.52 1.68 -13.82
CA VAL A 278 3.85 1.70 -12.51
C VAL A 278 4.43 0.58 -11.65
N SER A 279 4.91 0.93 -10.46
CA SER A 279 5.32 -0.05 -9.45
C SER A 279 4.09 -0.76 -8.91
N LEU A 280 4.05 -2.08 -9.04
CA LEU A 280 3.01 -2.92 -8.46
C LEU A 280 3.59 -3.62 -7.24
N ALA A 281 2.97 -3.43 -6.07
CA ALA A 281 3.44 -4.00 -4.83
C ALA A 281 2.27 -4.56 -4.01
N GLY A 282 2.49 -5.65 -3.32
CA GLY A 282 1.56 -6.22 -2.38
C GLY A 282 2.27 -7.19 -1.46
N THR A 283 1.56 -7.71 -0.48
CA THR A 283 2.06 -8.77 0.39
C THR A 283 1.00 -9.85 0.51
N SER A 284 1.45 -11.06 0.75
CA SER A 284 0.59 -12.16 1.16
C SER A 284 0.97 -12.64 2.56
N PRO A 285 0.01 -13.00 3.42
CA PRO A 285 0.32 -13.52 4.74
C PRO A 285 1.27 -14.72 4.66
N LEU A 286 2.11 -14.86 5.68
CA LEU A 286 3.06 -15.96 5.77
C LEU A 286 2.35 -17.26 6.14
N GLY A 287 2.82 -18.38 5.59
CA GLY A 287 2.29 -19.70 5.92
C GLY A 287 0.83 -19.91 5.52
N THR A 288 0.17 -20.83 6.21
CA THR A 288 -1.19 -21.27 5.90
C THR A 288 -2.12 -21.08 7.09
N ASN A 289 -3.40 -20.84 6.79
CA ASN A 289 -4.44 -20.78 7.80
C ASN A 289 -5.38 -21.98 7.64
N SER A 290 -5.76 -22.58 8.76
CA SER A 290 -6.71 -23.69 8.81
C SER A 290 -7.45 -23.71 10.14
N LEU A 291 -8.77 -23.83 10.10
CA LEU A 291 -9.62 -24.15 11.22
C LEU A 291 -10.40 -25.41 10.87
N VAL A 292 -10.13 -26.51 11.56
CA VAL A 292 -10.89 -27.75 11.44
C VAL A 292 -11.69 -27.93 12.72
N ILE A 293 -12.99 -28.16 12.58
CA ILE A 293 -13.86 -28.55 13.70
C ILE A 293 -14.66 -29.79 13.33
N SER A 294 -14.81 -30.70 14.28
CA SER A 294 -15.45 -31.98 14.07
C SER A 294 -16.01 -32.52 15.39
N GLY A 295 -17.17 -33.15 15.32
CA GLY A 295 -17.88 -33.64 16.49
C GLY A 295 -19.34 -33.85 16.19
N ARG A 296 -20.15 -33.92 17.24
CA ARG A 296 -21.61 -33.93 17.18
C ARG A 296 -22.21 -32.90 18.14
N ASP A 297 -21.46 -31.84 18.41
CA ASP A 297 -21.93 -30.80 19.33
C ASP A 297 -22.95 -29.89 18.63
N TYR A 298 -23.62 -29.05 19.42
CA TYR A 298 -24.56 -28.07 18.90
C TYR A 298 -24.01 -27.24 17.74
N VAL A 299 -22.74 -26.85 17.77
CA VAL A 299 -22.12 -25.90 16.83
C VAL A 299 -21.81 -26.57 15.49
N ASP A 300 -21.19 -27.75 15.50
CA ASP A 300 -20.82 -28.50 14.29
C ASP A 300 -21.97 -29.36 13.73
N GLY A 301 -23.00 -29.64 14.53
CA GLY A 301 -24.19 -30.38 14.12
C GLY A 301 -23.91 -31.78 13.59
N GLY A 302 -22.80 -32.42 13.97
CA GLY A 302 -22.42 -33.74 13.46
C GLY A 302 -21.57 -33.73 12.20
N THR A 303 -21.17 -32.55 11.72
CA THR A 303 -20.43 -32.39 10.46
C THR A 303 -19.01 -31.93 10.72
N THR A 304 -18.05 -32.47 9.96
CA THR A 304 -16.68 -31.92 9.97
C THR A 304 -16.60 -30.72 9.06
N HIS A 305 -16.22 -29.57 9.60
CA HIS A 305 -15.97 -28.35 8.85
C HIS A 305 -14.46 -28.10 8.77
N THR A 306 -13.95 -27.98 7.55
CA THR A 306 -12.56 -27.58 7.29
C THR A 306 -12.56 -26.23 6.61
N LEU A 307 -12.05 -25.22 7.30
CA LEU A 307 -11.92 -23.86 6.84
C LEU A 307 -10.44 -23.57 6.67
N GLY A 308 -9.89 -23.91 5.50
CA GLY A 308 -8.50 -23.67 5.14
C GLY A 308 -8.37 -22.73 3.95
N GLY A 309 -7.21 -22.12 3.78
CA GLY A 309 -6.86 -21.38 2.57
C GLY A 309 -7.12 -19.86 2.57
N SER A 310 -8.28 -19.35 2.96
CA SER A 310 -8.58 -17.90 2.90
C SER A 310 -7.79 -17.04 3.91
N ALA A 311 -7.95 -15.71 3.87
CA ALA A 311 -7.54 -14.82 4.96
C ALA A 311 -8.28 -15.19 6.24
N PHE A 312 -7.59 -15.04 7.37
CA PHE A 312 -8.21 -14.96 8.69
C PHE A 312 -8.09 -13.52 9.17
N THR A 313 -9.19 -12.95 9.67
CA THR A 313 -9.12 -11.72 10.47
C THR A 313 -8.81 -12.10 11.90
N VAL A 314 -7.84 -11.40 12.48
CA VAL A 314 -7.48 -11.54 13.89
C VAL A 314 -7.79 -10.25 14.62
N THR A 315 -8.67 -10.34 15.61
CA THR A 315 -9.07 -9.21 16.45
C THR A 315 -8.63 -9.46 17.89
N GLY A 316 -7.84 -8.53 18.44
CA GLY A 316 -7.56 -8.49 19.87
C GLY A 316 -8.81 -8.14 20.66
N MET A 317 -9.10 -8.88 21.73
CA MET A 317 -10.28 -8.66 22.55
C MET A 317 -9.96 -7.69 23.69
N ALA A 318 -10.11 -6.38 23.44
CA ALA A 318 -9.77 -5.31 24.39
C ALA A 318 -10.74 -5.19 25.58
N ASN A 319 -11.96 -5.72 25.48
CA ASN A 319 -12.98 -5.63 26.54
C ASN A 319 -12.71 -6.55 27.74
N LEU A 320 -11.62 -7.31 27.72
CA LEU A 320 -11.24 -8.27 28.76
C LEU A 320 -10.08 -7.68 29.57
N SER A 321 -10.39 -6.73 30.46
CA SER A 321 -9.43 -5.87 31.18
C SER A 321 -8.41 -6.58 32.08
N THR A 322 -8.44 -7.91 32.20
CA THR A 322 -7.52 -8.67 33.06
C THR A 322 -6.89 -9.94 32.45
N VAL A 323 -7.39 -10.46 31.32
CA VAL A 323 -6.99 -11.81 30.83
C VAL A 323 -6.44 -11.80 29.40
N GLY A 324 -6.79 -10.81 28.56
CA GLY A 324 -6.35 -10.73 27.15
C GLY A 324 -6.85 -11.90 26.29
N GLY A 325 -6.88 -11.71 24.96
CA GLY A 325 -7.31 -12.78 24.04
C GLY A 325 -7.41 -12.38 22.58
N PHE A 326 -7.54 -13.39 21.72
CA PHE A 326 -7.61 -13.24 20.27
C PHE A 326 -8.80 -13.99 19.70
N SER A 327 -9.46 -13.35 18.74
CA SER A 327 -10.49 -13.94 17.91
C SER A 327 -9.96 -14.13 16.49
N PHE A 328 -10.12 -15.33 15.96
CA PHE A 328 -9.76 -15.74 14.61
C PHE A 328 -11.04 -16.03 13.83
N THR A 329 -11.25 -15.25 12.76
CA THR A 329 -12.44 -15.36 11.90
C THR A 329 -11.98 -15.64 10.47
N PRO A 330 -12.26 -16.82 9.90
CA PRO A 330 -12.07 -17.10 8.48
C PRO A 330 -12.91 -16.12 7.65
N LEU A 331 -12.29 -15.55 6.63
CA LEU A 331 -12.96 -14.63 5.71
C LEU A 331 -13.48 -15.36 4.49
N ALA A 332 -14.54 -14.81 3.90
CA ALA A 332 -14.96 -15.20 2.56
C ALA A 332 -13.82 -14.94 1.54
N PRO A 333 -13.83 -15.56 0.35
CA PRO A 333 -12.77 -15.41 -0.66
C PRO A 333 -12.48 -13.96 -1.09
N ASN A 334 -13.49 -13.08 -0.96
CA ASN A 334 -13.40 -11.64 -1.20
C ASN A 334 -12.85 -10.85 0.00
N GLY A 335 -12.53 -11.51 1.11
CA GLY A 335 -12.07 -10.90 2.35
C GLY A 335 -13.16 -10.45 3.32
N ALA A 336 -14.44 -10.68 3.02
CA ALA A 336 -15.54 -10.19 3.87
C ALA A 336 -15.66 -11.04 5.13
N ASP A 337 -15.95 -10.39 6.27
CA ASP A 337 -16.47 -11.11 7.45
C ASP A 337 -17.91 -11.54 7.12
N PRO A 338 -18.18 -12.85 6.99
CA PRO A 338 -19.51 -13.35 6.70
C PRO A 338 -20.41 -13.33 7.95
N GLY A 339 -19.93 -12.78 9.07
CA GLY A 339 -20.66 -12.69 10.33
C GLY A 339 -20.85 -14.06 10.96
N THR A 340 -22.02 -14.28 11.58
CA THR A 340 -22.37 -15.55 12.25
C THR A 340 -22.46 -16.74 11.29
N ALA A 341 -22.38 -16.51 9.98
CA ALA A 341 -22.40 -17.57 8.97
C ALA A 341 -21.09 -18.37 8.92
N MET A 342 -20.00 -17.92 9.56
CA MET A 342 -18.75 -18.70 9.65
C MET A 342 -18.24 -18.92 11.06
N ALA A 343 -17.35 -19.89 11.20
CA ALA A 343 -16.77 -20.28 12.48
C ALA A 343 -15.79 -19.23 12.99
N ARG A 344 -16.08 -18.66 14.15
CA ARG A 344 -15.21 -17.80 14.92
C ARG A 344 -14.58 -18.63 16.03
N PHE A 345 -13.25 -18.66 16.07
CA PHE A 345 -12.50 -19.27 17.16
C PHE A 345 -11.92 -18.15 18.02
N SER A 346 -12.31 -18.08 19.28
CA SER A 346 -11.67 -17.16 20.22
C SER A 346 -10.85 -17.94 21.23
N THR A 347 -9.82 -17.29 21.78
CA THR A 347 -9.01 -17.75 22.92
C THR A 347 -8.75 -16.60 23.87
N ALA A 348 -8.67 -16.89 25.16
CA ALA A 348 -8.34 -15.95 26.21
C ALA A 348 -7.41 -16.62 27.21
N GLY A 349 -6.53 -15.84 27.83
CA GLY A 349 -5.52 -16.29 28.78
C GLY A 349 -4.17 -15.63 28.54
N GLY A 350 -3.33 -15.52 29.57
CA GLY A 350 -1.95 -15.01 29.44
C GLY A 350 -1.78 -13.48 29.39
N GLY A 351 -2.85 -12.69 29.53
CA GLY A 351 -2.78 -11.23 29.45
C GLY A 351 -2.44 -10.77 28.03
N SER A 352 -1.60 -9.73 27.89
CA SER A 352 -1.05 -9.29 26.59
C SER A 352 0.08 -10.18 26.05
N ALA A 353 0.39 -11.31 26.71
CA ALA A 353 1.47 -12.21 26.34
C ALA A 353 0.98 -13.42 25.53
N ALA A 354 1.91 -14.11 24.88
CA ALA A 354 1.63 -15.34 24.16
C ALA A 354 1.08 -16.44 25.08
N LEU A 355 0.15 -17.27 24.58
CA LEU A 355 -0.32 -18.44 25.32
C LEU A 355 0.84 -19.42 25.53
N PRO A 356 1.14 -19.85 26.78
CA PRO A 356 2.20 -20.81 27.02
C PRO A 356 1.91 -22.16 26.36
N VAL A 357 2.97 -22.84 25.92
CA VAL A 357 2.88 -24.20 25.36
C VAL A 357 2.45 -25.18 26.45
N GLY A 358 1.43 -26.00 26.16
CA GLY A 358 0.89 -26.97 27.09
C GLY A 358 -0.58 -27.28 26.85
N THR A 359 -1.13 -28.17 27.69
CA THR A 359 -2.56 -28.51 27.68
C THR A 359 -3.23 -27.98 28.93
N TYR A 360 -4.32 -27.25 28.75
CA TYR A 360 -5.03 -26.56 29.81
C TYR A 360 -6.52 -26.89 29.79
N PRO A 361 -7.18 -27.00 30.96
CA PRO A 361 -8.63 -26.97 31.01
C PRO A 361 -9.14 -25.62 30.50
N ALA A 362 -10.16 -25.65 29.65
CA ALA A 362 -10.78 -24.48 29.04
C ALA A 362 -12.28 -24.39 29.37
N ALA A 363 -12.82 -23.19 29.29
CA ALA A 363 -14.26 -22.91 29.42
C ALA A 363 -14.68 -21.69 28.58
N SER A 364 -15.97 -21.36 28.61
CA SER A 364 -16.52 -20.23 27.87
C SER A 364 -15.91 -18.91 28.33
N PHE A 365 -15.77 -17.96 27.38
CA PHE A 365 -15.26 -16.62 27.66
C PHE A 365 -16.07 -15.84 28.68
N GLN A 366 -17.40 -16.05 28.74
CA GLN A 366 -18.23 -15.40 29.75
C GLN A 366 -17.95 -15.95 31.16
N ALA A 367 -17.64 -17.25 31.28
CA ALA A 367 -17.34 -17.87 32.56
C ALA A 367 -15.96 -17.45 33.13
N SER A 368 -14.99 -17.03 32.31
CA SER A 368 -13.67 -16.57 32.77
C SER A 368 -13.66 -15.14 33.36
N THR A 369 -14.76 -14.40 33.22
CA THR A 369 -14.97 -13.07 33.84
C THR A 369 -15.74 -13.15 35.16
N HIS A 370 -16.22 -14.33 35.56
CA HIS A 370 -16.98 -14.53 36.79
C HIS A 370 -16.04 -14.49 38.01
N PRO A 371 -16.38 -13.82 39.13
CA PRO A 371 -15.51 -13.71 40.31
C PRO A 371 -15.18 -15.06 40.99
N SER A 372 -15.83 -16.15 40.62
CA SER A 372 -15.53 -17.52 41.02
C SER A 372 -14.60 -18.28 40.05
N ALA A 373 -14.09 -17.62 39.00
CA ALA A 373 -13.25 -18.21 37.94
C ALA A 373 -11.79 -18.44 38.34
N THR A 374 -11.49 -18.44 39.64
CA THR A 374 -10.17 -18.69 40.24
C THR A 374 -9.52 -20.03 39.85
N ALA A 375 -10.20 -20.88 39.05
CA ALA A 375 -9.73 -22.19 38.62
C ALA A 375 -9.51 -22.37 37.09
N LYS A 376 -9.77 -21.37 36.22
CA LYS A 376 -9.65 -21.55 34.75
C LYS A 376 -9.01 -20.34 34.04
N PRO A 377 -7.67 -20.30 33.89
CA PRO A 377 -6.97 -19.17 33.28
C PRO A 377 -7.10 -19.09 31.75
N TYR A 378 -7.70 -20.09 31.09
CA TYR A 378 -7.81 -20.16 29.64
C TYR A 378 -9.25 -20.37 29.16
N GLY A 379 -9.65 -19.62 28.15
CA GLY A 379 -10.97 -19.72 27.52
C GLY A 379 -10.89 -20.22 26.08
N VAL A 380 -11.86 -21.04 25.67
CA VAL A 380 -12.09 -21.45 24.27
C VAL A 380 -13.57 -21.37 23.98
N THR A 381 -13.94 -20.65 22.94
CA THR A 381 -15.30 -20.66 22.39
C THR A 381 -15.19 -20.65 20.89
N VAL A 382 -15.90 -21.61 20.31
CA VAL A 382 -16.18 -21.69 18.90
C VAL A 382 -17.66 -21.50 18.71
N SER A 383 -17.98 -20.55 17.85
CA SER A 383 -19.34 -20.26 17.39
C SER A 383 -19.31 -20.09 15.89
N GLY A 384 -20.35 -20.49 15.18
CA GLY A 384 -20.45 -20.33 13.74
C GLY A 384 -21.65 -21.06 13.18
N PHE A 385 -21.89 -20.89 11.87
CA PHE A 385 -23.00 -21.56 11.16
C PHE A 385 -24.38 -21.27 11.81
N GLY A 386 -24.53 -20.05 12.35
CA GLY A 386 -25.74 -19.63 13.07
C GLY A 386 -25.90 -20.21 14.49
N ARG A 387 -24.86 -20.87 15.03
CA ARG A 387 -24.89 -21.56 16.33
C ARG A 387 -23.71 -21.16 17.21
N GLY A 388 -23.85 -21.32 18.52
CA GLY A 388 -22.79 -21.08 19.47
C GLY A 388 -23.16 -21.65 20.84
N CYS A 389 -22.16 -22.09 21.60
CA CYS A 389 -22.39 -22.37 23.01
C CYS A 389 -22.49 -21.03 23.76
N GLY A 390 -23.48 -20.86 24.62
CA GLY A 390 -23.42 -19.83 25.67
C GLY A 390 -22.33 -20.19 26.67
N ASP A 391 -22.57 -21.25 27.44
CA ASP A 391 -21.57 -21.86 28.32
C ASP A 391 -20.97 -23.14 27.75
N ASN A 392 -19.66 -23.29 27.95
CA ASN A 392 -18.94 -24.47 27.50
C ASN A 392 -17.78 -24.86 28.44
N THR A 393 -17.31 -26.09 28.27
CA THR A 393 -16.10 -26.63 28.91
C THR A 393 -15.27 -27.38 27.89
N GLY A 394 -13.99 -27.61 28.17
CA GLY A 394 -13.16 -28.44 27.32
C GLY A 394 -11.69 -28.34 27.66
N THR A 395 -10.85 -28.50 26.64
CA THR A 395 -9.39 -28.44 26.74
C THR A 395 -8.83 -27.55 25.64
N LEU A 396 -7.74 -26.86 25.94
CA LEU A 396 -6.93 -26.14 24.96
C LEU A 396 -5.51 -26.68 25.03
N THR A 397 -5.01 -27.20 23.92
CA THR A 397 -3.62 -27.60 23.76
C THR A 397 -2.93 -26.60 22.84
N VAL A 398 -1.96 -25.89 23.39
CA VAL A 398 -1.10 -24.95 22.69
C VAL A 398 0.16 -25.68 22.26
N ARG A 399 0.34 -25.89 20.96
CA ARG A 399 1.60 -26.39 20.40
C ARG A 399 2.56 -25.25 20.08
N GLN A 400 2.03 -24.15 19.55
CA GLN A 400 2.81 -22.95 19.26
C GLN A 400 1.93 -21.70 19.34
N PHE A 401 2.47 -20.64 19.95
CA PHE A 401 1.84 -19.32 19.97
C PHE A 401 2.93 -18.25 20.00
N VAL A 402 3.09 -17.52 18.89
CA VAL A 402 4.11 -16.47 18.76
C VAL A 402 3.40 -15.15 18.50
N LEU A 403 3.85 -14.10 19.18
CA LEU A 403 3.37 -12.73 18.96
C LEU A 403 4.40 -11.93 18.16
N ASN A 404 3.90 -11.04 17.32
CA ASN A 404 4.66 -9.94 16.73
C ASN A 404 5.02 -8.90 17.83
N PRO A 405 5.98 -7.99 17.57
CA PRO A 405 6.31 -6.91 18.51
C PRO A 405 5.13 -6.00 18.88
N ASP A 406 4.12 -5.89 18.01
CA ASP A 406 2.87 -5.15 18.25
C ASP A 406 1.85 -5.90 19.13
N GLY A 407 2.18 -7.12 19.57
CA GLY A 407 1.33 -7.99 20.39
C GLY A 407 0.28 -8.76 19.59
N SER A 408 0.25 -8.68 18.26
CA SER A 408 -0.65 -9.47 17.43
C SER A 408 -0.09 -10.87 17.14
N PRO A 409 -0.92 -11.90 16.88
CA PRO A 409 -0.42 -13.24 16.60
C PRO A 409 0.40 -13.27 15.32
N ALA A 410 1.61 -13.83 15.38
CA ALA A 410 2.51 -14.06 14.25
C ALA A 410 2.36 -15.48 13.69
N LEU A 411 2.08 -16.43 14.57
CA LEU A 411 1.97 -17.87 14.30
C LEU A 411 1.22 -18.55 15.45
N VAL A 412 0.23 -19.37 15.12
CA VAL A 412 -0.56 -20.10 16.11
C VAL A 412 -0.79 -21.53 15.63
N ASP A 413 -0.57 -22.51 16.51
CA ASP A 413 -0.96 -23.90 16.32
C ASP A 413 -1.57 -24.44 17.61
N LEU A 414 -2.88 -24.68 17.57
CA LEU A 414 -3.70 -25.10 18.69
C LEU A 414 -4.54 -26.32 18.32
N SER A 415 -4.83 -27.16 19.30
CA SER A 415 -5.97 -28.06 19.25
C SER A 415 -6.83 -27.89 20.48
N PHE A 416 -8.13 -28.14 20.36
CA PHE A 416 -9.07 -27.91 21.45
C PHE A 416 -10.19 -28.91 21.45
N THR A 417 -10.85 -29.00 22.59
CA THR A 417 -12.18 -29.60 22.72
C THR A 417 -13.15 -28.57 23.27
N GLN A 418 -14.40 -28.66 22.83
CA GLN A 418 -15.52 -27.86 23.34
C GLN A 418 -16.70 -28.78 23.61
N LYS A 419 -17.34 -28.58 24.75
CA LYS A 419 -18.59 -29.22 25.15
C LYS A 419 -19.54 -28.13 25.64
N CYS A 420 -20.63 -27.89 24.92
CA CYS A 420 -21.67 -26.97 25.39
C CYS A 420 -22.30 -27.51 26.69
N ALA A 421 -22.66 -26.63 27.62
CA ALA A 421 -23.27 -27.03 28.89
C ALA A 421 -24.63 -27.72 28.72
N SER A 422 -25.37 -27.42 27.64
CA SER A 422 -26.68 -27.98 27.32
C SER A 422 -26.63 -29.42 26.79
N GLU A 423 -25.45 -29.96 26.48
CA GLU A 423 -25.32 -31.23 25.75
C GLU A 423 -24.17 -32.10 26.26
N SER A 424 -24.21 -33.40 25.92
CA SER A 424 -23.17 -34.36 26.27
C SER A 424 -22.07 -34.48 25.22
N ALA A 425 -22.36 -34.09 23.97
CA ALA A 425 -21.46 -34.20 22.84
C ALA A 425 -20.26 -33.25 22.97
N VAL A 426 -19.11 -33.70 22.45
CA VAL A 426 -17.86 -32.95 22.46
C VAL A 426 -17.44 -32.71 21.02
N MET A 427 -17.19 -31.45 20.69
CA MET A 427 -16.48 -31.05 19.49
C MET A 427 -14.98 -31.03 19.76
N THR A 428 -14.23 -31.42 18.75
CA THR A 428 -12.77 -31.30 18.68
C THR A 428 -12.41 -30.36 17.54
N GLY A 429 -11.27 -29.69 17.65
CA GLY A 429 -10.79 -28.89 16.54
C GLY A 429 -9.31 -28.54 16.60
N THR A 430 -8.82 -28.03 15.48
CA THR A 430 -7.46 -27.52 15.32
C THR A 430 -7.51 -26.14 14.69
N LEU A 431 -6.78 -25.18 15.26
CA LEU A 431 -6.54 -23.87 14.66
C LEU A 431 -5.05 -23.76 14.31
N GLN A 432 -4.79 -23.45 13.05
CA GLN A 432 -3.49 -23.08 12.53
C GLN A 432 -3.61 -21.69 11.89
N TYR A 433 -2.78 -20.76 12.34
CA TYR A 433 -2.68 -19.41 11.79
C TYR A 433 -1.23 -19.14 11.40
N HIS A 434 -1.03 -18.73 10.15
CA HIS A 434 0.27 -18.55 9.53
C HIS A 434 1.22 -19.75 9.66
N ASN A 435 0.66 -20.96 9.75
CA ASN A 435 1.41 -22.18 9.99
C ASN A 435 2.39 -22.44 8.85
N ARG A 436 3.67 -22.53 9.22
CA ARG A 436 4.81 -22.74 8.32
C ARG A 436 5.96 -23.37 9.09
N THR A 437 6.75 -24.17 8.38
CA THR A 437 7.92 -24.84 8.96
C THR A 437 9.09 -23.90 9.18
N ASP A 438 9.20 -22.87 8.33
CA ASP A 438 10.24 -21.86 8.41
C ASP A 438 9.67 -20.49 8.79
N VAL A 439 10.06 -20.03 9.98
CA VAL A 439 9.63 -18.78 10.60
C VAL A 439 10.80 -17.81 10.76
N THR A 440 12.00 -18.18 10.31
CA THR A 440 13.22 -17.44 10.58
C THR A 440 13.52 -16.56 9.38
N PRO A 441 13.52 -15.23 9.52
CA PRO A 441 13.96 -14.35 8.45
C PRO A 441 15.39 -14.70 7.98
N PRO A 442 15.67 -14.62 6.66
CA PRO A 442 17.02 -14.82 6.16
C PRO A 442 17.95 -13.72 6.68
N ALA A 443 19.26 -13.99 6.67
CA ALA A 443 20.26 -12.96 6.96
C ALA A 443 20.11 -11.79 5.97
N SER A 444 20.34 -10.56 6.45
CA SER A 444 20.27 -9.38 5.57
C SER A 444 21.41 -9.37 4.54
N VAL A 445 21.22 -8.62 3.46
CA VAL A 445 22.31 -8.30 2.52
C VAL A 445 23.32 -7.36 3.21
N THR A 446 24.53 -7.23 2.66
CA THR A 446 25.56 -6.37 3.26
C THR A 446 26.24 -5.48 2.22
N GLY A 447 26.96 -4.45 2.67
CA GLY A 447 27.77 -3.61 1.79
C GLY A 447 26.96 -2.81 0.77
N VAL A 448 25.78 -2.31 1.15
CA VAL A 448 24.98 -1.43 0.30
C VAL A 448 25.79 -0.17 -0.03
N SER A 449 25.99 0.10 -1.31
CA SER A 449 26.74 1.26 -1.81
C SER A 449 26.05 1.86 -3.03
N VAL A 450 26.33 3.13 -3.35
CA VAL A 450 25.84 3.78 -4.57
C VAL A 450 27.02 4.35 -5.35
N SER A 451 27.15 3.95 -6.61
CA SER A 451 28.11 4.50 -7.57
C SER A 451 27.48 5.56 -8.47
N GLY A 452 28.31 6.49 -8.95
CA GLY A 452 27.88 7.67 -9.70
C GLY A 452 27.80 8.89 -8.78
N GLY A 453 28.43 9.99 -9.18
CA GLY A 453 28.47 11.23 -8.40
C GLY A 453 27.08 11.84 -8.17
N THR A 454 26.96 12.72 -7.18
CA THR A 454 25.77 13.56 -6.98
C THR A 454 25.50 14.38 -8.26
N GLY A 455 24.29 14.31 -8.80
CA GLY A 455 23.92 14.93 -10.07
C GLY A 455 24.28 14.13 -11.34
N ALA A 456 24.82 12.92 -11.22
CA ALA A 456 25.02 12.06 -12.38
C ALA A 456 23.67 11.59 -12.96
N ALA A 457 23.56 11.59 -14.29
CA ALA A 457 22.36 11.17 -15.01
C ALA A 457 21.97 9.70 -14.75
N THR A 458 22.91 8.88 -14.27
CA THR A 458 22.63 7.51 -13.85
C THR A 458 23.47 7.17 -12.63
N ARG A 459 22.80 6.74 -11.57
CA ARG A 459 23.41 6.21 -10.35
C ARG A 459 22.96 4.77 -10.18
N THR A 460 23.80 3.95 -9.59
CA THR A 460 23.53 2.52 -9.41
C THR A 460 23.78 2.14 -7.97
N ALA A 461 22.79 1.53 -7.33
CA ALA A 461 22.96 0.89 -6.03
C ALA A 461 23.48 -0.53 -6.21
N THR A 462 24.39 -0.96 -5.34
CA THR A 462 24.97 -2.31 -5.32
C THR A 462 25.04 -2.84 -3.89
N TRP A 463 25.06 -4.17 -3.73
CA TRP A 463 25.18 -4.84 -2.43
C TRP A 463 25.84 -6.21 -2.59
N LYS A 464 26.17 -6.87 -1.48
CA LYS A 464 26.54 -8.28 -1.42
C LYS A 464 25.30 -9.10 -1.08
N ALA A 465 25.13 -10.25 -1.75
CA ALA A 465 24.02 -11.16 -1.49
C ALA A 465 23.98 -11.63 -0.02
N SER A 466 22.80 -12.05 0.43
CA SER A 466 22.64 -12.69 1.74
C SER A 466 23.46 -13.98 1.83
N THR A 467 23.93 -14.30 3.03
CA THR A 467 24.61 -15.57 3.31
C THR A 467 23.64 -16.71 3.64
N ALA A 468 22.34 -16.43 3.75
CA ALA A 468 21.34 -17.46 4.04
C ALA A 468 21.06 -18.33 2.81
N SER A 469 21.16 -19.65 2.98
CA SER A 469 21.11 -20.64 1.89
C SER A 469 19.74 -20.78 1.23
N ASP A 470 18.69 -20.33 1.91
CA ASP A 470 17.29 -20.36 1.49
C ASP A 470 16.79 -19.01 0.94
N THR A 471 17.69 -18.03 0.75
CA THR A 471 17.36 -16.77 0.11
C THR A 471 16.88 -17.02 -1.32
N ALA A 472 15.63 -16.66 -1.60
CA ALA A 472 15.02 -16.80 -2.92
C ALA A 472 15.32 -15.60 -3.83
N PHE A 473 15.20 -14.37 -3.30
CA PHE A 473 15.44 -13.13 -4.04
C PHE A 473 15.70 -11.95 -3.09
N THR A 474 16.01 -10.79 -3.65
CA THR A 474 16.09 -9.53 -2.91
C THR A 474 15.02 -8.55 -3.39
N VAL A 475 14.49 -7.76 -2.47
CA VAL A 475 13.65 -6.60 -2.77
C VAL A 475 14.44 -5.34 -2.45
N SER A 476 14.66 -4.51 -3.46
CA SER A 476 15.33 -3.22 -3.33
C SER A 476 14.33 -2.07 -3.52
N ARG A 477 14.38 -1.10 -2.61
CA ARG A 477 13.50 0.06 -2.52
C ARG A 477 14.30 1.34 -2.42
N LEU A 478 13.76 2.42 -2.96
CA LEU A 478 14.20 3.79 -2.68
C LEU A 478 13.12 4.45 -1.85
N VAL A 479 13.42 4.68 -0.57
CA VAL A 479 12.47 5.23 0.39
C VAL A 479 12.81 6.69 0.62
N ALA A 480 11.82 7.58 0.57
CA ALA A 480 12.06 8.98 0.87
C ALA A 480 12.38 9.18 2.36
N GLY A 481 13.25 10.14 2.67
CA GLY A 481 13.67 10.41 4.05
C GLY A 481 14.68 9.38 4.60
N THR A 482 14.51 9.01 5.86
CA THR A 482 15.47 8.20 6.64
C THR A 482 15.41 6.70 6.37
N GLY A 483 14.37 6.22 5.68
CA GLY A 483 14.12 4.79 5.52
C GLY A 483 13.71 4.07 6.82
N ALA A 484 13.41 4.81 7.89
CA ALA A 484 12.85 4.23 9.11
C ALA A 484 11.53 3.51 8.80
N ASP A 485 11.31 2.37 9.44
CA ASP A 485 10.13 1.51 9.29
C ASP A 485 9.85 1.03 7.86
N ALA A 486 10.82 1.16 6.95
CA ALA A 486 10.68 0.70 5.58
C ALA A 486 10.34 -0.80 5.55
N THR A 487 9.37 -1.16 4.71
CA THR A 487 9.04 -2.55 4.39
C THR A 487 9.41 -2.86 2.94
N PRO A 488 9.33 -4.14 2.53
CA PRO A 488 9.47 -4.52 1.14
C PRO A 488 8.44 -3.92 0.17
N THR A 489 7.47 -3.14 0.63
CA THR A 489 6.53 -2.39 -0.24
C THR A 489 6.77 -0.89 -0.25
N SER A 490 7.59 -0.37 0.67
CA SER A 490 7.79 1.06 0.86
C SER A 490 8.43 1.77 -0.33
N GLY A 491 8.04 3.03 -0.52
CA GLY A 491 8.66 3.92 -1.49
C GLY A 491 8.69 3.38 -2.92
N PHE A 492 9.67 3.83 -3.69
CA PHE A 492 9.81 3.44 -5.09
C PHE A 492 10.42 2.04 -5.21
N ALA A 493 9.81 1.17 -6.02
CA ALA A 493 10.41 -0.11 -6.37
C ALA A 493 11.66 0.10 -7.23
N LEU A 494 12.81 -0.43 -6.78
CA LEU A 494 14.02 -0.49 -7.61
C LEU A 494 14.21 -1.88 -8.23
N GLY A 495 13.66 -2.93 -7.62
CA GLY A 495 13.76 -4.28 -8.16
C GLY A 495 13.34 -5.35 -7.17
N ALA A 496 12.90 -6.49 -7.70
CA ALA A 496 12.62 -7.72 -6.97
C ALA A 496 13.14 -8.90 -7.79
N ASN A 497 14.38 -9.31 -7.52
CA ASN A 497 15.11 -10.30 -8.30
C ASN A 497 16.36 -10.81 -7.54
N THR A 498 17.15 -11.67 -8.17
CA THR A 498 18.39 -12.25 -7.62
C THR A 498 19.65 -11.43 -7.92
N LEU A 499 19.52 -10.26 -8.57
CA LEU A 499 20.65 -9.39 -8.86
C LEU A 499 21.12 -8.70 -7.58
N THR A 500 22.36 -8.22 -7.62
CA THR A 500 23.01 -7.51 -6.51
C THR A 500 23.25 -6.03 -6.83
N SER A 501 22.50 -5.50 -7.80
CA SER A 501 22.57 -4.11 -8.22
C SER A 501 21.28 -3.67 -8.89
N THR A 502 20.97 -2.38 -8.78
CA THR A 502 19.85 -1.77 -9.48
C THR A 502 20.13 -0.29 -9.82
N PRO A 503 19.72 0.20 -11.00
CA PRO A 503 19.77 1.63 -11.28
C PRO A 503 18.82 2.40 -10.35
N LEU A 504 19.22 3.60 -9.96
CA LEU A 504 18.36 4.55 -9.28
C LEU A 504 17.57 5.38 -10.32
N PRO A 505 16.31 5.74 -10.03
CA PRO A 505 15.59 6.71 -10.84
C PRO A 505 16.26 8.09 -10.75
N GLN A 506 15.78 9.03 -11.56
CA GLN A 506 16.13 10.44 -11.34
C GLN A 506 15.69 10.86 -9.94
N LEU A 507 16.59 11.52 -9.22
CA LEU A 507 16.37 11.95 -7.85
C LEU A 507 16.10 13.44 -7.82
N ILE A 508 15.21 13.87 -6.92
CA ILE A 508 14.96 15.29 -6.69
C ILE A 508 16.17 15.89 -5.98
N ALA A 509 16.79 16.90 -6.60
CA ALA A 509 17.98 17.56 -6.08
C ALA A 509 17.78 18.03 -4.63
N GLY A 510 18.69 17.61 -3.74
CA GLY A 510 18.66 17.96 -2.31
C GLY A 510 17.65 17.19 -1.46
N GLN A 511 16.77 16.39 -2.06
CA GLN A 511 15.88 15.51 -1.31
C GLN A 511 16.68 14.34 -0.72
N LYS A 512 16.39 13.99 0.53
CA LYS A 512 16.98 12.82 1.18
C LYS A 512 16.20 11.58 0.80
N TYR A 513 16.94 10.53 0.46
CA TYR A 513 16.42 9.20 0.22
C TYR A 513 17.26 8.19 0.98
N THR A 514 16.73 6.98 1.12
CA THR A 514 17.44 5.83 1.64
C THR A 514 17.21 4.65 0.70
N VAL A 515 18.30 4.09 0.19
CA VAL A 515 18.24 2.80 -0.51
C VAL A 515 18.09 1.73 0.55
N VAL A 516 17.05 0.91 0.45
CA VAL A 516 16.75 -0.17 1.39
C VAL A 516 16.68 -1.48 0.62
N VAL A 517 17.36 -2.51 1.12
CA VAL A 517 17.37 -3.84 0.51
C VAL A 517 17.02 -4.90 1.54
N PHE A 518 16.11 -5.78 1.17
CA PHE A 518 15.68 -6.94 1.95
C PHE A 518 16.05 -8.23 1.22
N ALA A 519 16.59 -9.22 1.95
CA ALA A 519 16.61 -10.59 1.47
C ALA A 519 15.26 -11.25 1.78
N VAL A 520 14.75 -12.06 0.86
CA VAL A 520 13.48 -12.80 1.03
C VAL A 520 13.75 -14.28 0.80
N ASP A 521 13.32 -15.12 1.73
CA ASP A 521 13.48 -16.58 1.64
C ASP A 521 12.35 -17.26 0.84
N THR A 522 12.43 -18.59 0.70
CA THR A 522 11.42 -19.39 0.00
C THR A 522 10.07 -19.50 0.73
N ALA A 523 10.02 -19.26 2.05
CA ALA A 523 8.80 -19.21 2.84
C ALA A 523 8.13 -17.82 2.81
N GLY A 524 8.81 -16.82 2.26
CA GLY A 524 8.38 -15.43 2.16
C GLY A 524 8.77 -14.56 3.35
N ASN A 525 9.52 -15.08 4.34
CA ASN A 525 10.05 -14.22 5.39
C ASN A 525 11.11 -13.30 4.77
N TYR A 526 11.25 -12.09 5.31
CA TYR A 526 12.20 -11.10 4.82
C TYR A 526 13.08 -10.58 5.95
N SER A 527 14.35 -10.35 5.63
CA SER A 527 15.38 -9.93 6.58
C SER A 527 15.10 -8.55 7.20
N SER A 528 15.86 -8.18 8.23
CA SER A 528 16.00 -6.76 8.56
C SER A 528 16.55 -5.97 7.36
N PRO A 529 16.18 -4.68 7.20
CA PRO A 529 16.65 -3.88 6.07
C PRO A 529 18.15 -3.62 6.15
N ALA A 530 18.85 -3.76 5.03
CA ALA A 530 20.15 -3.13 4.82
C ALA A 530 19.92 -1.78 4.13
N SER A 531 20.41 -0.69 4.73
CA SER A 531 20.06 0.67 4.30
C SER A 531 21.28 1.54 4.04
N LEU A 532 21.17 2.43 3.05
CA LEU A 532 22.13 3.49 2.78
C LEU A 532 21.40 4.80 2.50
N ALA A 533 21.61 5.81 3.36
CA ALA A 533 21.12 7.16 3.12
C ALA A 533 21.89 7.80 1.95
N ILE A 534 21.16 8.47 1.07
CA ILE A 534 21.69 9.23 -0.06
C ILE A 534 20.95 10.56 -0.21
N THR A 535 21.52 11.46 -1.00
CA THR A 535 20.87 12.71 -1.39
C THR A 535 20.76 12.75 -2.91
N GLY A 536 19.63 13.27 -3.40
CA GLY A 536 19.35 13.48 -4.81
C GLY A 536 20.22 14.55 -5.44
#